data_AF-K0TEA7-F1
#
_entry.id   AF-K0TEA7-F1
#
_cell.length_a   1.000
_cell.length_b   1.000
_cell.length_c   1.000
_cell.angle_alpha   90.00
_cell.angle_beta   90.00
_cell.angle_gamma   90.00
#
_symmetry.space_group_name_H-M   'P 1'
#
loop_
_entity.id
_entity.type
_entity.pdbx_description
1 polymer ?
#
loop_
_entity_poly.entity_id
_entity_poly.type
_entity_poly.pdbx_seq_one_letter_code
_entity_poly.pdbx_strand_id
1 'polypeptide(L)'
;KGRIDVSEQVYRVEEGSHIQSYSLDELFPEAGEFSRKFCSSNSFRSAMRHAMREDIFDSTPSYSGLSEKARRMLLLPDSSIQGSWNCKQFTSEDGQCRMKKLTEVLKEYLGEDVAPSGDEFMETVGALCGSKPSTHWIDIVGVLDRRVPHSWHQDTGRSPNGDTKTVLLGFPKEDNYDGAGVFSHAVKLKYERVAPEDHPTNEPVVYPKLEVDDAYVVKPRFAEGSEIVVFRDIDIVHSAPDVAFRSSVMRFM
;
A
#
# COMPACT_ATOMS: atom_id res chain seq x y z
N LYS A 1 -45.72 5.75 2.53
CA LYS A 1 -44.95 6.37 3.65
C LYS A 1 -44.43 5.24 4.54
N GLY A 2 -43.37 4.57 4.12
CA GLY A 2 -42.60 3.67 4.98
C GLY A 2 -41.32 4.42 5.35
N ARG A 3 -41.16 4.77 6.63
CA ARG A 3 -39.87 5.21 7.15
C ARG A 3 -38.97 3.99 7.12
N ILE A 4 -37.93 4.03 6.30
CA ILE A 4 -36.75 3.20 6.54
C ILE A 4 -36.11 3.83 7.78
N ASP A 5 -36.21 3.13 8.90
CA ASP A 5 -35.49 3.50 10.12
C ASP A 5 -34.04 3.12 9.89
N VAL A 6 -33.29 4.05 9.30
CA VAL A 6 -31.85 3.91 9.13
C VAL A 6 -31.23 4.29 10.47
N SER A 7 -31.22 3.37 11.43
CA SER A 7 -30.24 3.40 12.50
C SER A 7 -28.88 3.05 11.90
N GLU A 8 -28.41 3.84 10.92
CA GLU A 8 -27.04 3.83 10.47
C GLU A 8 -26.24 4.26 11.69
N GLN A 9 -25.39 3.38 12.21
CA GLN A 9 -24.37 3.77 13.16
C GLN A 9 -23.39 4.69 12.42
N VAL A 10 -23.76 5.97 12.31
CA VAL A 10 -22.94 6.98 11.66
C VAL A 10 -21.92 7.47 12.70
N TYR A 11 -20.83 6.73 12.88
CA TYR A 11 -19.73 7.23 13.70
C TYR A 11 -19.09 8.41 12.96
N ARG A 12 -18.98 9.54 13.66
CA ARG A 12 -18.26 10.71 13.16
C ARG A 12 -16.77 10.36 13.15
N VAL A 13 -16.12 10.56 12.01
CA VAL A 13 -14.67 10.40 11.92
C VAL A 13 -14.01 11.60 12.61
N GLU A 14 -13.05 11.31 13.49
CA GLU A 14 -12.31 12.35 14.21
C GLU A 14 -11.47 13.19 13.24
N GLU A 15 -11.47 14.51 13.42
CA GLU A 15 -10.67 15.38 12.56
C GLU A 15 -9.17 15.13 12.80
N GLY A 16 -8.46 14.83 11.72
CA GLY A 16 -7.02 14.54 11.78
C GLY A 16 -6.66 13.06 11.87
N SER A 17 -7.63 12.16 12.05
CA SER A 17 -7.38 10.70 12.08
C SER A 17 -7.42 10.02 10.71
N HIS A 18 -7.92 10.71 9.68
CA HIS A 18 -8.21 10.10 8.37
C HIS A 18 -6.98 9.53 7.66
N ILE A 19 -5.83 10.18 7.81
CA ILE A 19 -4.59 9.83 7.13
C ILE A 19 -3.45 10.02 8.11
N GLN A 20 -2.69 8.96 8.31
CA GLN A 20 -1.49 8.93 9.15
C GLN A 20 -0.28 8.67 8.26
N SER A 21 0.87 9.21 8.66
CA SER A 21 2.15 8.97 7.99
C SER A 21 3.11 8.33 8.97
N TYR A 22 3.93 7.42 8.47
CA TYR A 22 4.95 6.72 9.24
C TYR A 22 6.27 6.75 8.48
N SER A 23 7.37 6.70 9.24
CA SER A 23 8.69 6.56 8.66
C SER A 23 9.20 5.13 8.67
N LEU A 24 10.11 4.80 7.75
CA LEU A 24 10.83 3.52 7.79
C LEU A 24 11.71 3.42 9.04
N ASP A 25 12.31 4.52 9.50
CA ASP A 25 13.11 4.54 10.73
C ASP A 25 12.26 4.30 11.99
N GLU A 26 11.00 4.74 12.02
CA GLU A 26 10.06 4.43 13.12
C GLU A 26 9.74 2.94 13.18
N LEU A 27 9.59 2.27 12.03
CA LEU A 27 9.28 0.85 11.96
C LEU A 27 10.50 -0.05 12.18
N PHE A 28 11.68 0.42 11.80
CA PHE A 28 12.94 -0.33 11.86
C PHE A 28 14.03 0.49 12.56
N PRO A 29 13.86 0.82 13.85
CA PRO A 29 14.74 1.75 14.56
C PRO A 29 16.19 1.29 14.65
N GLU A 30 16.44 -0.02 14.60
CA GLU A 30 17.79 -0.59 14.65
C GLU A 30 18.61 -0.31 13.38
N ALA A 31 17.95 -0.11 12.24
CA ALA A 31 18.62 0.21 10.97
C ALA A 31 19.15 1.65 10.91
N GLY A 32 18.58 2.57 11.71
CA GLY A 32 19.06 3.93 12.01
C GLY A 32 19.08 4.96 10.87
N GLU A 33 19.32 4.56 9.62
CA GLU A 33 19.35 5.43 8.43
C GLU A 33 18.51 4.86 7.28
N PHE A 34 17.47 4.08 7.58
CA PHE A 34 16.64 3.44 6.57
C PHE A 34 15.93 4.52 5.74
N SER A 35 15.17 5.41 6.37
CA SER A 35 14.46 6.48 5.66
C SER A 35 15.39 7.31 4.78
N ARG A 36 16.51 7.77 5.34
CA ARG A 36 17.53 8.54 4.60
C ARG A 36 18.07 7.79 3.38
N LYS A 37 18.49 6.53 3.53
CA LYS A 37 19.02 5.71 2.42
C LYS A 37 17.93 5.43 1.38
N PHE A 38 16.73 5.12 1.84
CA PHE A 38 15.58 4.87 0.98
C PHE A 38 15.25 6.12 0.15
N CYS A 39 15.20 7.32 0.75
CA CYS A 39 14.88 8.55 0.03
C CYS A 39 16.00 9.04 -0.88
N SER A 40 17.27 8.84 -0.50
CA SER A 40 18.42 9.36 -1.25
C SER A 40 18.97 8.44 -2.35
N SER A 41 18.52 7.18 -2.43
CA SER A 41 19.08 6.19 -3.37
C SER A 41 18.03 5.47 -4.21
N ASN A 42 17.93 5.81 -5.49
CA ASN A 42 17.04 5.17 -6.45
C ASN A 42 17.45 3.71 -6.65
N SER A 43 18.76 3.42 -6.66
CA SER A 43 19.24 2.05 -6.79
C SER A 43 18.73 1.18 -5.63
N PHE A 44 18.74 1.69 -4.40
CA PHE A 44 18.18 0.99 -3.26
C PHE A 44 16.68 0.76 -3.42
N ARG A 45 15.90 1.82 -3.70
CA ARG A 45 14.45 1.71 -3.89
C ARG A 45 14.08 0.72 -4.99
N SER A 46 14.80 0.77 -6.10
CA SER A 46 14.60 -0.10 -7.25
C SER A 46 14.96 -1.55 -6.94
N ALA A 47 16.09 -1.79 -6.26
CA ALA A 47 16.49 -3.12 -5.83
C ALA A 47 15.48 -3.71 -4.83
N MET A 48 15.06 -2.92 -3.83
CA MET A 48 14.08 -3.33 -2.83
C MET A 48 12.75 -3.68 -3.48
N ARG A 49 12.24 -2.82 -4.36
CA ARG A 49 11.02 -3.09 -5.13
C ARG A 49 11.15 -4.38 -5.95
N HIS A 50 12.24 -4.54 -6.68
CA HIS A 50 12.44 -5.71 -7.54
C HIS A 50 12.48 -7.01 -6.71
N ALA A 51 13.24 -7.01 -5.63
CA ALA A 51 13.34 -8.15 -4.72
C ALA A 51 12.00 -8.51 -4.10
N MET A 52 11.23 -7.54 -3.61
CA MET A 52 9.87 -7.74 -3.11
C MET A 52 8.97 -8.39 -4.18
N ARG A 53 9.02 -7.88 -5.42
CA ARG A 53 8.21 -8.42 -6.52
C ARG A 53 8.56 -9.87 -6.83
N GLU A 54 9.85 -10.20 -6.88
CA GLU A 54 10.30 -11.56 -7.16
C GLU A 54 9.91 -12.52 -6.04
N ASP A 55 10.15 -12.16 -4.77
CA ASP A 55 9.81 -13.03 -3.64
C ASP A 55 8.30 -13.22 -3.47
N ILE A 56 7.49 -12.17 -3.71
CA ILE A 56 6.02 -12.31 -3.74
C ILE A 56 5.57 -13.15 -4.92
N PHE A 57 6.17 -12.98 -6.10
CA PHE A 57 5.84 -13.79 -7.27
C PHE A 57 6.09 -15.28 -6.98
N ASP A 58 7.27 -15.58 -6.44
CA ASP A 58 7.71 -16.95 -6.16
C ASP A 58 6.91 -17.60 -5.01
N SER A 59 6.39 -16.80 -4.07
CA SER A 59 5.62 -17.29 -2.91
C SER A 59 4.09 -17.22 -3.05
N THR A 60 3.56 -16.68 -4.15
CA THR A 60 2.10 -16.59 -4.35
C THR A 60 1.59 -17.82 -5.13
N PRO A 61 0.67 -18.64 -4.55
CA PRO A 61 0.19 -19.87 -5.18
C PRO A 61 -0.35 -19.72 -6.60
N SER A 62 -1.01 -18.60 -6.91
CA SER A 62 -1.60 -18.36 -8.24
C SER A 62 -0.57 -18.21 -9.35
N TYR A 63 0.70 -17.99 -9.01
CA TYR A 63 1.80 -17.91 -9.97
C TYR A 63 2.56 -19.24 -10.11
N SER A 64 2.23 -20.23 -9.28
CA SER A 64 2.81 -21.57 -9.39
C SER A 64 2.49 -22.19 -10.75
N GLY A 65 3.53 -22.67 -11.43
CA GLY A 65 3.42 -23.29 -12.75
C GLY A 65 3.32 -22.32 -13.93
N LEU A 66 3.45 -21.00 -13.73
CA LEU A 66 3.60 -20.07 -14.83
C LEU A 66 4.94 -20.25 -15.56
N SER A 67 4.93 -20.04 -16.88
CA SER A 67 6.16 -20.11 -17.68
C SER A 67 7.14 -18.98 -17.35
N GLU A 68 8.44 -19.21 -17.61
CA GLU A 68 9.48 -18.17 -17.53
C GLU A 68 9.14 -16.92 -18.37
N LYS A 69 8.45 -17.10 -19.50
CA LYS A 69 7.99 -15.96 -20.31
C LYS A 69 6.97 -15.13 -19.54
N ALA A 70 6.01 -15.78 -18.87
CA ALA A 70 5.00 -15.08 -18.05
C ALA A 70 5.64 -14.40 -16.84
N ARG A 71 6.58 -15.07 -16.16
CA ARG A 71 7.38 -14.50 -15.07
C ARG A 71 8.08 -13.22 -15.51
N ARG A 72 8.84 -13.26 -16.61
CA ARG A 72 9.53 -12.08 -17.14
C ARG A 72 8.59 -10.92 -17.47
N MET A 73 7.43 -11.21 -18.06
CA MET A 73 6.45 -10.17 -18.41
C MET A 73 5.80 -9.54 -17.18
N LEU A 74 5.41 -10.35 -16.19
CA LEU A 74 4.78 -9.87 -14.96
C LEU A 74 5.78 -9.13 -14.08
N LEU A 75 7.07 -9.48 -14.10
CA LEU A 75 8.11 -8.80 -13.32
C LEU A 75 8.68 -7.54 -13.98
N LEU A 76 8.17 -7.13 -15.16
CA LEU A 76 8.59 -5.87 -15.78
C LEU A 76 8.29 -4.67 -14.87
N PRO A 77 9.17 -3.65 -14.82
CA PRO A 77 9.00 -2.50 -13.92
C PRO A 77 7.72 -1.68 -14.12
N ASP A 78 7.13 -1.74 -15.32
CA ASP A 78 5.90 -1.06 -15.72
C ASP A 78 4.64 -1.91 -15.54
N SER A 79 4.77 -3.17 -15.13
CA SER A 79 3.66 -4.07 -14.86
C SER A 79 3.25 -4.03 -13.39
N SER A 80 1.94 -3.91 -13.12
CA SER A 80 1.41 -4.12 -11.76
C SER A 80 1.32 -5.62 -11.46
N ILE A 81 1.69 -6.01 -10.24
CA ILE A 81 1.55 -7.40 -9.77
C ILE A 81 0.92 -7.44 -8.38
N GLN A 82 0.29 -8.56 -8.04
CA GLN A 82 -0.40 -8.72 -6.78
C GLN A 82 -0.12 -10.09 -6.16
N GLY A 83 -0.27 -10.20 -4.85
CA GLY A 83 -0.03 -11.44 -4.14
C GLY A 83 -0.48 -11.33 -2.70
N SER A 84 0.13 -12.13 -1.83
CA SER A 84 -0.06 -12.01 -0.39
C SER A 84 1.24 -11.63 0.29
N TRP A 85 1.21 -10.58 1.11
CA TRP A 85 2.38 -10.20 1.92
C TRP A 85 2.61 -11.15 3.10
N ASN A 86 1.63 -11.99 3.45
CA ASN A 86 1.71 -12.98 4.52
C ASN A 86 1.06 -14.31 4.10
N CYS A 87 1.76 -15.07 3.27
CA CYS A 87 1.33 -16.41 2.87
C CYS A 87 1.88 -17.47 3.84
N LYS A 88 1.14 -17.75 4.91
CA LYS A 88 1.54 -18.75 5.94
C LYS A 88 1.73 -20.18 5.41
N GLN A 89 1.21 -20.49 4.21
CA GLN A 89 1.45 -21.80 3.58
C GLN A 89 2.90 -22.00 3.12
N PHE A 90 3.68 -20.92 3.03
CA PHE A 90 5.10 -20.95 2.67
C PHE A 90 6.03 -20.58 3.84
N THR A 91 5.55 -20.57 5.10
CA THR A 91 6.48 -20.84 6.20
C THR A 91 6.96 -22.26 5.96
N SER A 92 8.13 -22.41 5.33
CA SER A 92 8.64 -23.73 4.98
C SER A 92 8.58 -24.59 6.24
N GLU A 93 8.22 -25.86 6.11
CA GLU A 93 8.32 -26.83 7.20
C GLU A 93 9.73 -26.85 7.85
N ASP A 94 10.73 -26.24 7.16
CA ASP A 94 12.13 -26.07 7.56
C ASP A 94 12.50 -24.69 8.17
N GLY A 95 11.57 -23.77 8.43
CA GLY A 95 11.87 -22.44 9.02
C GLY A 95 12.70 -21.47 8.15
N GLN A 96 12.78 -21.67 6.82
CA GLN A 96 13.45 -20.76 5.89
C GLN A 96 12.64 -19.48 5.64
N CYS A 97 13.35 -18.34 5.61
CA CYS A 97 12.82 -17.05 5.17
C CYS A 97 12.26 -17.14 3.75
N ARG A 98 11.04 -16.64 3.54
CA ARG A 98 10.34 -16.58 2.27
C ARG A 98 10.84 -15.41 1.43
N MET A 99 11.06 -14.26 2.05
CA MET A 99 11.52 -13.02 1.37
C MET A 99 13.05 -12.95 1.30
N LYS A 100 13.67 -13.95 0.65
CA LYS A 100 15.13 -14.14 0.62
C LYS A 100 15.85 -13.02 -0.13
N LYS A 101 15.37 -12.67 -1.32
CA LYS A 101 16.02 -11.62 -2.14
C LYS A 101 15.89 -10.26 -1.47
N LEU A 102 14.73 -10.00 -0.86
CA LEU A 102 14.54 -8.77 -0.09
C LEU A 102 15.49 -8.71 1.10
N THR A 103 15.68 -9.82 1.81
CA THR A 103 16.66 -9.91 2.90
C THR A 103 18.07 -9.54 2.43
N GLU A 104 18.51 -10.08 1.29
CA GLU A 104 19.83 -9.79 0.72
C GLU A 104 20.00 -8.30 0.39
N VAL A 105 18.99 -7.70 -0.26
CA VAL A 105 19.01 -6.26 -0.59
C VAL A 105 19.01 -5.40 0.68
N LEU A 106 18.19 -5.71 1.68
CA LEU A 106 18.16 -4.95 2.92
C LEU A 106 19.51 -5.01 3.64
N LYS A 107 20.14 -6.19 3.71
CA LYS A 107 21.48 -6.36 4.28
C LYS A 107 22.55 -5.60 3.52
N GLU A 108 22.52 -5.64 2.19
CA GLU A 108 23.48 -4.92 1.33
C GLU A 108 23.45 -3.41 1.61
N TYR A 109 22.26 -2.82 1.73
CA TYR A 109 22.12 -1.37 1.84
C TYR A 109 22.11 -0.86 3.28
N LEU A 110 21.55 -1.60 4.23
CA LEU A 110 21.39 -1.17 5.63
C LEU A 110 22.51 -1.70 6.53
N GLY A 111 23.13 -2.83 6.18
CA GLY A 111 24.17 -3.50 6.95
C GLY A 111 23.68 -4.83 7.54
N GLU A 112 24.50 -5.87 7.49
CA GLU A 112 24.10 -7.24 7.83
C GLU A 112 23.62 -7.41 9.29
N ASP A 113 24.22 -6.68 10.22
CA ASP A 113 23.93 -6.80 11.65
C ASP A 113 22.66 -6.06 12.09
N VAL A 114 22.14 -5.15 11.26
CA VAL A 114 21.03 -4.23 11.62
C VAL A 114 19.84 -4.30 10.67
N ALA A 115 20.02 -4.87 9.48
CA ALA A 115 18.95 -4.99 8.50
C ALA A 115 17.90 -6.02 8.96
N PRO A 116 16.60 -5.68 8.92
CA PRO A 116 15.57 -6.69 9.11
C PRO A 116 15.64 -7.73 7.97
N SER A 117 15.22 -8.95 8.26
CA SER A 117 14.91 -9.90 7.20
C SER A 117 13.75 -9.39 6.34
N GLY A 118 13.63 -9.91 5.13
CA GLY A 118 12.54 -9.53 4.24
C GLY A 118 11.17 -9.91 4.80
N ASP A 119 11.04 -11.02 5.54
CA ASP A 119 9.75 -11.37 6.16
C ASP A 119 9.43 -10.42 7.32
N GLU A 120 10.40 -10.11 8.19
CA GLU A 120 10.23 -9.09 9.24
C GLU A 120 9.84 -7.74 8.64
N PHE A 121 10.44 -7.34 7.51
CA PHE A 121 10.07 -6.13 6.81
C PHE A 121 8.59 -6.16 6.37
N MET A 122 8.18 -7.21 5.65
CA MET A 122 6.82 -7.34 5.14
C MET A 122 5.77 -7.45 6.25
N GLU A 123 6.08 -8.18 7.32
CA GLU A 123 5.18 -8.36 8.46
C GLU A 123 5.06 -7.09 9.30
N THR A 124 6.16 -6.34 9.51
CA THR A 124 6.15 -5.07 10.25
C THR A 124 5.32 -4.02 9.52
N VAL A 125 5.50 -3.87 8.21
CA VAL A 125 4.68 -2.94 7.40
C VAL A 125 3.23 -3.44 7.33
N GLY A 126 3.01 -4.73 7.13
CA GLY A 126 1.68 -5.34 7.06
C GLY A 126 0.90 -5.29 8.37
N ALA A 127 1.58 -5.26 9.53
CA ALA A 127 0.95 -5.10 10.84
C ALA A 127 0.22 -3.75 11.00
N LEU A 128 0.60 -2.73 10.21
CA LEU A 128 -0.11 -1.45 10.17
C LEU A 128 -1.53 -1.57 9.60
N CYS A 129 -1.87 -2.67 8.91
CA CYS A 129 -3.20 -2.92 8.35
C CYS A 129 -4.28 -3.24 9.40
N GLY A 130 -3.92 -3.40 10.68
CA GLY A 130 -4.86 -3.66 11.78
C GLY A 130 -4.93 -5.12 12.23
N SER A 131 -5.93 -5.47 13.04
CA SER A 131 -5.99 -6.76 13.75
C SER A 131 -6.33 -7.98 12.87
N LYS A 132 -7.00 -7.78 11.73
CA LYS A 132 -7.43 -8.86 10.82
C LYS A 132 -7.26 -8.47 9.35
N PRO A 133 -6.02 -8.27 8.87
CA PRO A 133 -5.79 -7.88 7.49
C PRO A 133 -6.11 -9.02 6.52
N SER A 134 -6.49 -8.67 5.30
CA SER A 134 -6.71 -9.60 4.19
C SER A 134 -5.41 -10.23 3.67
N THR A 135 -4.28 -9.65 4.02
CA THR A 135 -2.93 -9.97 3.55
C THR A 135 -2.68 -9.64 2.08
N HIS A 136 -3.63 -8.99 1.40
CA HIS A 136 -3.49 -8.66 -0.02
C HIS A 136 -2.40 -7.61 -0.20
N TRP A 137 -1.52 -7.87 -1.17
CA TRP A 137 -0.45 -6.96 -1.55
C TRP A 137 -0.53 -6.68 -3.04
N ILE A 138 -0.26 -5.44 -3.43
CA ILE A 138 -0.17 -5.05 -4.84
C ILE A 138 0.92 -3.99 -5.04
N ASP A 139 1.76 -4.20 -6.03
CA ASP A 139 2.66 -3.17 -6.59
C ASP A 139 1.91 -2.46 -7.72
N ILE A 140 1.54 -1.21 -7.47
CA ILE A 140 0.73 -0.40 -8.39
C ILE A 140 1.63 0.55 -9.17
N VAL A 141 1.72 0.31 -10.47
CA VAL A 141 2.31 1.25 -11.42
C VAL A 141 1.22 2.17 -11.95
N GLY A 142 1.44 3.49 -11.88
CA GLY A 142 0.50 4.47 -12.44
C GLY A 142 0.54 4.49 -13.98
N VAL A 143 -0.52 5.00 -14.60
CA VAL A 143 -0.50 5.29 -16.05
C VAL A 143 0.46 6.45 -16.29
N LEU A 144 1.57 6.18 -16.96
CA LEU A 144 2.57 7.19 -17.31
C LEU A 144 2.01 8.18 -18.35
N ASP A 145 2.36 9.45 -18.19
CA ASP A 145 2.17 10.52 -19.18
C ASP A 145 0.73 10.81 -19.63
N ARG A 146 -0.27 10.44 -18.81
CA ARG A 146 -1.69 10.75 -19.07
C ARG A 146 -2.42 11.13 -17.80
N ARG A 147 -3.15 12.25 -17.85
CA ARG A 147 -4.13 12.59 -16.83
C ARG A 147 -5.31 11.63 -16.95
N VAL A 148 -5.54 10.85 -15.91
CA VAL A 148 -6.70 9.93 -15.84
C VAL A 148 -7.79 10.65 -15.04
N PRO A 149 -9.06 10.67 -15.50
CA PRO A 149 -10.16 11.16 -14.69
C PRO A 149 -10.17 10.47 -13.31
N HIS A 150 -10.40 11.23 -12.24
CA HIS A 150 -10.48 10.64 -10.92
C HIS A 150 -11.64 9.63 -10.86
N SER A 151 -11.29 8.36 -10.65
CA SER A 151 -12.24 7.33 -10.25
C SER A 151 -12.26 7.28 -8.73
N TRP A 152 -13.07 8.14 -8.11
CA TRP A 152 -13.25 8.18 -6.66
C TRP A 152 -13.89 6.88 -6.18
N HIS A 153 -13.23 6.17 -5.26
CA HIS A 153 -13.70 4.89 -4.74
C HIS A 153 -13.22 4.63 -3.30
N GLN A 154 -13.86 3.64 -2.67
CA GLN A 154 -13.32 2.88 -1.55
C GLN A 154 -12.87 1.51 -2.09
N ASP A 155 -11.80 0.95 -1.55
CA ASP A 155 -11.24 -0.33 -2.00
C ASP A 155 -12.22 -1.49 -1.77
N THR A 156 -12.83 -1.53 -0.59
CA THR A 156 -13.87 -2.51 -0.25
C THR A 156 -15.02 -1.92 0.54
N GLY A 157 -14.84 -0.73 1.13
CA GLY A 157 -15.77 -0.11 2.08
C GLY A 157 -15.96 -0.96 3.33
N ARG A 158 -14.96 -1.75 3.75
CA ARG A 158 -15.06 -2.63 4.91
C ARG A 158 -13.97 -2.34 5.92
N SER A 159 -14.32 -2.52 7.19
CA SER A 159 -13.37 -2.49 8.30
C SER A 159 -13.85 -3.44 9.40
N PRO A 160 -13.66 -4.76 9.25
CA PRO A 160 -13.95 -5.69 10.34
C PRO A 160 -13.27 -5.22 11.63
N ASN A 161 -13.98 -5.30 12.76
CA ASN A 161 -13.56 -4.76 14.06
C ASN A 161 -13.29 -3.24 14.13
N GLY A 162 -13.54 -2.47 13.06
CA GLY A 162 -13.36 -1.01 13.04
C GLY A 162 -11.91 -0.53 12.92
N ASP A 163 -10.93 -1.42 12.74
CA ASP A 163 -9.50 -1.09 12.77
C ASP A 163 -8.71 -1.49 11.51
N THR A 164 -9.38 -1.98 10.46
CA THR A 164 -8.70 -2.38 9.22
C THR A 164 -8.28 -1.14 8.43
N LYS A 165 -7.03 -1.14 7.97
CA LYS A 165 -6.40 -0.01 7.31
C LYS A 165 -5.76 -0.44 6.00
N THR A 166 -5.78 0.47 5.04
CA THR A 166 -4.94 0.41 3.84
C THR A 166 -3.62 1.10 4.14
N VAL A 167 -2.52 0.42 3.83
CA VAL A 167 -1.16 0.93 4.03
C VAL A 167 -0.51 1.08 2.66
N LEU A 168 0.04 2.27 2.39
CA LEU A 168 0.72 2.61 1.14
C LEU A 168 2.19 2.90 1.42
N LEU A 169 3.10 2.15 0.79
CA LEU A 169 4.54 2.44 0.78
C LEU A 169 4.92 3.09 -0.56
N GLY A 170 5.50 4.28 -0.50
CA GLY A 170 5.79 5.09 -1.68
C GLY A 170 7.17 4.81 -2.31
N PHE A 171 7.22 4.68 -3.64
CA PHE A 171 8.48 4.59 -4.39
C PHE A 171 8.59 5.73 -5.40
N PRO A 172 9.11 6.90 -5.02
CA PRO A 172 9.31 8.02 -5.95
C PRO A 172 10.34 7.68 -7.03
N LYS A 173 10.21 8.33 -8.20
CA LYS A 173 11.15 8.14 -9.33
C LYS A 173 12.52 8.76 -9.06
N GLU A 174 12.54 9.90 -8.39
CA GLU A 174 13.74 10.72 -8.22
C GLU A 174 14.28 10.58 -6.79
N ASP A 175 15.59 10.78 -6.65
CA ASP A 175 16.25 10.85 -5.34
C ASP A 175 15.89 12.14 -4.62
N ASN A 176 15.73 12.03 -3.31
CA ASN A 176 15.35 13.14 -2.43
C ASN A 176 14.04 13.80 -2.87
N TYR A 177 13.14 13.04 -3.50
CA TYR A 177 11.83 13.54 -3.88
C TYR A 177 11.04 13.95 -2.63
N ASP A 178 10.41 15.11 -2.72
CA ASP A 178 9.60 15.70 -1.67
C ASP A 178 8.39 16.38 -2.31
N GLY A 179 7.20 15.80 -2.10
CA GLY A 179 5.98 16.33 -2.69
C GLY A 179 4.83 15.33 -2.83
N ALA A 180 3.77 15.78 -3.49
CA ALA A 180 2.58 14.96 -3.76
C ALA A 180 2.77 14.04 -4.98
N GLY A 181 1.76 13.25 -5.34
CA GLY A 181 1.77 12.42 -6.56
C GLY A 181 2.47 11.07 -6.43
N VAL A 182 3.05 10.77 -5.26
CA VAL A 182 3.48 9.41 -4.89
C VAL A 182 2.32 8.59 -4.32
N PHE A 183 1.48 9.20 -3.49
CA PHE A 183 0.31 8.53 -2.92
C PHE A 183 -0.98 8.92 -3.65
N SER A 184 -2.04 8.15 -3.40
CA SER A 184 -3.38 8.46 -3.89
C SER A 184 -3.91 9.76 -3.28
N HIS A 185 -4.68 10.52 -4.06
CA HIS A 185 -5.50 11.59 -3.51
C HIS A 185 -6.58 11.01 -2.60
N ALA A 186 -6.97 11.76 -1.58
CA ALA A 186 -7.95 11.33 -0.60
C ALA A 186 -8.93 12.45 -0.27
N VAL A 187 -10.17 12.08 0.01
CA VAL A 187 -11.24 12.96 0.45
C VAL A 187 -11.73 12.44 1.79
N LYS A 188 -11.60 13.28 2.81
CA LYS A 188 -11.96 12.94 4.19
C LYS A 188 -13.48 12.90 4.32
N LEU A 189 -14.01 11.76 4.76
CA LEU A 189 -15.43 11.66 5.07
C LEU A 189 -15.70 12.23 6.46
N LYS A 190 -16.80 12.96 6.58
CA LYS A 190 -17.31 13.44 7.88
C LYS A 190 -17.80 12.28 8.75
N TYR A 191 -18.22 11.20 8.11
CA TYR A 191 -18.87 10.05 8.70
C TYR A 191 -18.36 8.79 8.04
N GLU A 192 -18.22 7.72 8.83
CA GLU A 192 -17.85 6.42 8.29
C GLU A 192 -18.81 5.99 7.18
N ARG A 193 -18.27 5.39 6.12
CA ARG A 193 -19.04 4.81 5.00
C ARG A 193 -18.61 3.37 4.81
N VAL A 194 -19.54 2.47 5.11
CA VAL A 194 -19.38 1.03 4.90
C VAL A 194 -20.12 0.63 3.63
N ALA A 195 -19.56 -0.31 2.87
CA ALA A 195 -20.21 -0.90 1.72
C ALA A 195 -21.53 -1.59 2.13
N PRO A 196 -22.55 -1.60 1.27
CA PRO A 196 -23.76 -2.40 1.49
C PRO A 196 -23.43 -3.87 1.78
N GLU A 197 -24.27 -4.55 2.57
CA GLU A 197 -24.05 -5.95 2.96
C GLU A 197 -23.97 -6.90 1.76
N ASP A 198 -24.68 -6.58 0.67
CA ASP A 198 -24.72 -7.35 -0.57
C ASP A 198 -23.62 -6.95 -1.59
N HIS A 199 -22.80 -5.94 -1.28
CA HIS A 199 -21.69 -5.54 -2.13
C HIS A 199 -20.66 -6.68 -2.22
N PRO A 200 -20.05 -6.98 -3.38
CA PRO A 200 -19.04 -8.02 -3.49
C PRO A 200 -17.81 -7.79 -2.62
N THR A 201 -17.20 -8.86 -2.11
CA THR A 201 -16.10 -8.77 -1.12
C THR A 201 -14.84 -8.09 -1.65
N ASN A 202 -14.54 -8.28 -2.94
CA ASN A 202 -13.27 -7.87 -3.54
C ASN A 202 -13.46 -6.81 -4.64
N GLU A 203 -14.61 -6.13 -4.65
CA GLU A 203 -14.88 -5.06 -5.62
C GLU A 203 -14.85 -3.69 -4.94
N PRO A 204 -14.32 -2.66 -5.62
CA PRO A 204 -14.35 -1.31 -5.10
C PRO A 204 -15.76 -0.72 -5.09
N VAL A 205 -16.05 0.12 -4.11
CA VAL A 205 -17.26 0.96 -4.08
C VAL A 205 -16.95 2.23 -4.84
N VAL A 206 -17.45 2.35 -6.08
CA VAL A 206 -17.13 3.45 -7.00
C VAL A 206 -18.18 4.55 -6.92
N TYR A 207 -17.73 5.80 -6.96
CA TYR A 207 -18.57 7.00 -6.93
C TYR A 207 -18.45 7.80 -8.25
N PRO A 208 -19.04 7.30 -9.36
CA PRO A 208 -18.76 7.81 -10.71
C PRO A 208 -19.27 9.24 -10.97
N LYS A 209 -20.18 9.75 -10.13
CA LYS A 209 -20.76 11.10 -10.22
C LYS A 209 -20.26 12.03 -9.12
N LEU A 210 -19.30 11.58 -8.30
CA LEU A 210 -18.76 12.40 -7.24
C LEU A 210 -17.78 13.40 -7.83
N GLU A 211 -18.18 14.66 -7.81
CA GLU A 211 -17.31 15.80 -8.08
C GLU A 211 -16.89 16.41 -6.75
N VAL A 212 -15.59 16.58 -6.55
CA VAL A 212 -15.02 17.12 -5.31
C VAL A 212 -14.23 18.37 -5.65
N ASP A 213 -14.52 19.47 -4.96
CA ASP A 213 -13.71 20.68 -5.05
C ASP A 213 -12.28 20.38 -4.57
N ASP A 214 -11.28 20.85 -5.32
CA ASP A 214 -9.85 20.63 -5.02
C ASP A 214 -9.49 21.09 -3.60
N ALA A 215 -10.21 22.09 -3.04
CA ALA A 215 -10.03 22.54 -1.66
C ALA A 215 -10.30 21.45 -0.60
N TYR A 216 -11.06 20.41 -0.94
CA TYR A 216 -11.33 19.26 -0.06
C TYR A 216 -10.47 18.04 -0.40
N VAL A 217 -9.68 18.09 -1.47
CA VAL A 217 -8.81 17.00 -1.88
C VAL A 217 -7.49 17.07 -1.12
N VAL A 218 -7.27 16.07 -0.27
CA VAL A 218 -5.98 15.87 0.38
C VAL A 218 -5.02 15.20 -0.60
N LYS A 219 -3.84 15.81 -0.75
CA LYS A 219 -2.74 15.32 -1.59
C LYS A 219 -1.59 14.91 -0.66
N PRO A 220 -1.52 13.64 -0.21
CA PRO A 220 -0.52 13.23 0.77
C PRO A 220 0.88 13.47 0.23
N ARG A 221 1.72 14.11 1.06
CA ARG A 221 3.11 14.41 0.75
C ARG A 221 3.97 13.19 1.06
N PHE A 222 4.81 12.81 0.11
CA PHE A 222 5.96 11.95 0.35
C PHE A 222 7.15 12.83 0.74
N ALA A 223 7.88 12.40 1.77
CA ALA A 223 9.15 12.99 2.18
C ALA A 223 9.92 11.95 3.03
N GLU A 224 11.20 12.21 3.27
CA GLU A 224 11.95 11.51 4.33
C GLU A 224 11.22 11.67 5.67
N GLY A 225 11.01 10.56 6.38
CA GLY A 225 10.20 10.52 7.59
C GLY A 225 8.69 10.34 7.34
N SER A 226 8.27 10.16 6.09
CA SER A 226 6.85 10.00 5.70
C SER A 226 6.72 9.16 4.43
N GLU A 227 7.44 8.03 4.39
CA GLU A 227 7.46 7.12 3.24
C GLU A 227 6.24 6.19 3.19
N ILE A 228 5.51 6.08 4.30
CA ILE A 228 4.33 5.23 4.45
C ILE A 228 3.12 6.10 4.81
N VAL A 229 2.00 5.86 4.12
CA VAL A 229 0.70 6.48 4.40
C VAL A 229 -0.32 5.41 4.77
N VAL A 230 -1.10 5.66 5.81
CA VAL A 230 -2.10 4.73 6.34
C VAL A 230 -3.45 5.43 6.50
N PHE A 231 -4.53 4.75 6.10
CA PHE A 231 -5.89 5.23 6.28
C PHE A 231 -6.87 4.08 6.43
N ARG A 232 -8.02 4.31 7.10
CA ARG A 232 -9.14 3.36 7.06
C ARG A 232 -9.94 3.60 5.79
N ASP A 233 -10.21 2.55 5.03
CA ASP A 233 -10.97 2.63 3.78
C ASP A 233 -12.39 3.18 3.99
N ILE A 234 -12.97 2.98 5.18
CA ILE A 234 -14.30 3.49 5.56
C ILE A 234 -14.34 4.98 5.92
N ASP A 235 -13.18 5.63 6.10
CA ASP A 235 -13.08 7.04 6.52
C ASP A 235 -12.80 7.99 5.36
N ILE A 236 -12.43 7.46 4.20
CA ILE A 236 -12.02 8.26 3.06
C ILE A 236 -12.60 7.72 1.76
N VAL A 237 -12.63 8.58 0.74
CA VAL A 237 -12.71 8.16 -0.66
C VAL A 237 -11.40 8.55 -1.32
N HIS A 238 -10.83 7.69 -2.14
CA HIS A 238 -9.52 7.94 -2.75
C HIS A 238 -9.53 7.75 -4.26
N SER A 239 -8.54 8.33 -4.92
CA SER A 239 -8.32 8.21 -6.35
C SER A 239 -6.85 8.35 -6.70
N ALA A 240 -6.49 7.97 -7.93
CA ALA A 240 -5.14 8.21 -8.43
C ALA A 240 -4.79 9.70 -8.38
N PRO A 241 -3.50 10.06 -8.18
CA PRO A 241 -3.07 11.45 -8.22
C PRO A 241 -3.25 12.06 -9.62
N ASP A 242 -3.30 13.39 -9.71
CA ASP A 242 -3.36 14.13 -10.98
C ASP A 242 -2.22 13.73 -11.93
N VAL A 243 -1.02 13.62 -11.36
CA VAL A 243 0.22 13.23 -12.02
C VAL A 243 0.97 12.24 -11.12
N ALA A 244 1.40 11.12 -11.70
CA ALA A 244 2.15 10.11 -10.97
C ALA A 244 3.66 10.42 -10.95
N PHE A 245 4.15 10.89 -9.81
CA PHE A 245 5.58 11.13 -9.55
C PHE A 245 6.26 9.93 -8.86
N ARG A 246 5.85 8.72 -9.25
CA ARG A 246 6.30 7.46 -8.64
C ARG A 246 6.67 6.41 -9.66
N SER A 247 7.65 5.58 -9.31
CA SER A 247 7.90 4.31 -9.97
C SER A 247 6.83 3.29 -9.58
N SER A 248 6.36 3.35 -8.32
CA SER A 248 5.31 2.50 -7.78
C SER A 248 4.71 3.11 -6.51
N VAL A 249 3.51 2.67 -6.15
CA VAL A 249 3.06 2.63 -4.77
C VAL A 249 2.70 1.17 -4.45
N MET A 250 3.24 0.65 -3.34
CA MET A 250 2.85 -0.67 -2.87
C MET A 250 1.73 -0.53 -1.86
N ARG A 251 0.66 -1.30 -2.04
CA ARG A 251 -0.48 -1.30 -1.15
C ARG A 251 -0.55 -2.62 -0.39
N PHE A 252 -0.75 -2.52 0.92
CA PHE A 252 -1.02 -3.63 1.83
C PHE A 252 -2.42 -3.45 2.41
N MET A 253 -3.16 -4.56 2.49
CA MET A 253 -4.49 -4.67 3.08
C MET A 253 -4.64 -5.97 3.88
#